data_AF-A0AAN9GK29-F1
#
_entry.id   AF-A0AAN9GK29-F1
#
_cell.length_a   1.000
_cell.length_b   1.000
_cell.length_c   1.000
_cell.angle_alpha   90.00
_cell.angle_beta   90.00
_cell.angle_gamma   90.00
#
_symmetry.space_group_name_H-M   'P 1'
#
loop_
_entity.id
_entity.type
_entity.pdbx_description
1 polymer ?
#
loop_
_entity_poly.entity_id
_entity_poly.type
_entity_poly.pdbx_seq_one_letter_code
_entity_poly.pdbx_strand_id
1 'polypeptide(L)'
;MEVSISGLLVNDGRQPCSLCGSPIDVTLTAINEVREPRFNFTVNLRQTAQRELILLLQEAAEADGRFNFTVSYLKGLGFFVEKINHQVGDWAKDRSWWHTYSEQPGYGAHCEGVSSYVPDHKESVVFLLTNRTLSLSRCPQV
;
A
#
# COMPACT_ATOMS: atom_id res chain seq x y z
N MET A 1 -45.35 -10.56 21.98
CA MET A 1 -44.32 -11.47 22.49
C MET A 1 -43.01 -10.71 22.36
N GLU A 2 -42.69 -9.93 23.38
CA GLU A 2 -41.42 -9.22 23.47
C GLU A 2 -40.36 -10.20 23.97
N VAL A 3 -39.20 -10.20 23.33
CA VAL A 3 -38.00 -10.83 23.88
C VAL A 3 -36.91 -9.78 23.87
N SER A 4 -36.73 -9.15 25.02
CA SER A 4 -35.51 -8.43 25.39
C SER A 4 -34.40 -9.46 25.61
N ILE A 5 -33.24 -9.26 25.01
CA ILE A 5 -32.01 -9.93 25.43
C ILE A 5 -30.98 -8.84 25.73
N SER A 6 -31.06 -8.32 26.96
CA SER A 6 -29.91 -7.81 27.67
C SER A 6 -29.03 -9.00 28.04
N GLY A 7 -27.92 -9.17 27.32
CA GLY A 7 -26.94 -10.22 27.60
C GLY A 7 -25.57 -9.80 27.09
N LEU A 8 -24.73 -9.31 28.01
CA LEU A 8 -23.28 -9.31 27.85
C LEU A 8 -22.83 -10.67 27.31
N LEU A 9 -22.20 -10.69 26.13
CA LEU A 9 -21.26 -11.75 25.78
C LEU A 9 -19.86 -11.15 25.74
N VAL A 10 -19.25 -11.20 26.92
CA VAL A 10 -17.80 -11.19 27.10
C VAL A 10 -17.26 -12.48 26.47
N ASN A 11 -16.29 -12.34 25.57
CA ASN A 11 -15.36 -13.35 25.06
C ASN A 11 -15.93 -14.75 24.77
N ASP A 12 -16.28 -14.98 23.51
CA ASP A 12 -16.13 -16.31 22.92
C ASP A 12 -14.87 -16.31 22.05
N GLY A 13 -13.89 -17.13 22.44
CA GLY A 13 -12.50 -17.15 21.98
C GLY A 13 -12.28 -17.54 20.51
N ARG A 14 -12.98 -16.90 19.58
CA ARG A 14 -12.65 -16.92 18.16
C ARG A 14 -11.64 -15.80 17.90
N GLN A 15 -10.35 -16.15 17.85
CA GLN A 15 -9.28 -15.24 17.41
C GLN A 15 -9.67 -14.61 16.06
N PRO A 16 -9.98 -13.30 16.00
CA PRO A 16 -10.33 -12.65 14.76
C PRO A 16 -9.01 -12.36 14.04
N CYS A 17 -8.56 -13.34 13.24
CA CYS A 17 -7.18 -13.47 12.78
C CYS A 17 -6.22 -13.68 13.97
N SER A 18 -5.28 -14.63 13.86
CA SER A 18 -4.04 -14.52 14.63
C SER A 18 -3.46 -13.13 14.39
N LEU A 19 -3.39 -12.28 15.42
CA LEU A 19 -2.75 -10.97 15.42
C LEU A 19 -1.54 -10.95 14.47
N CYS A 20 -1.72 -10.36 13.29
CA CYS A 20 -0.72 -10.38 12.22
C CYS A 20 0.43 -9.44 12.61
N GLY A 21 1.65 -9.97 12.69
CA GLY A 21 2.89 -9.22 12.91
C GLY A 21 3.00 -8.41 14.20
N SER A 22 4.19 -7.91 14.51
CA SER A 22 4.36 -6.94 15.59
C SER A 22 3.70 -5.61 15.20
N PRO A 23 3.13 -4.84 16.14
CA PRO A 23 2.63 -3.50 15.84
C PRO A 23 3.75 -2.61 15.29
N ILE A 24 3.50 -1.95 14.17
CA ILE A 24 4.43 -1.04 13.52
C ILE A 24 3.78 0.31 13.19
N ASP A 25 4.63 1.31 12.99
CA ASP A 25 4.25 2.59 12.42
C ASP A 25 4.81 2.62 11.00
N VAL A 26 3.99 2.95 10.00
CA VAL A 26 4.39 3.00 8.59
C VAL A 26 3.86 4.29 7.98
N THR A 27 4.70 4.92 7.16
CA THR A 27 4.33 6.11 6.40
C THR A 27 4.15 5.71 4.95
N LEU A 28 2.96 5.94 4.39
CA LEU A 28 2.68 5.72 2.97
C LEU A 28 2.50 7.06 2.27
N THR A 29 3.28 7.31 1.22
CA THR A 29 3.22 8.55 0.44
C THR A 29 2.87 8.25 -1.00
N ALA A 30 1.91 8.98 -1.57
CA ALA A 30 1.54 8.89 -2.97
C ALA A 30 1.86 10.21 -3.70
N ILE A 31 2.62 10.12 -4.79
CA ILE A 31 3.12 11.26 -5.56
C ILE A 31 2.75 11.07 -7.03
N ASN A 32 2.15 12.10 -7.63
CA ASN A 32 1.95 12.20 -9.07
C ASN A 32 2.60 13.47 -9.61
N GLU A 33 3.71 13.31 -10.32
CA GLU A 33 4.44 14.41 -10.98
C GLU A 33 4.18 14.46 -12.50
N VAL A 34 3.60 13.40 -13.05
CA VAL A 34 3.50 13.19 -14.50
C VAL A 34 2.40 14.05 -15.11
N ARG A 35 1.21 14.10 -14.50
CA ARG A 35 0.04 14.75 -15.11
C ARG A 35 -0.93 15.32 -14.10
N GLU A 36 -1.81 16.21 -14.56
CA GLU A 36 -2.83 16.82 -13.71
C GLU A 36 -3.98 15.85 -13.37
N PRO A 37 -4.56 15.95 -12.17
CA PRO A 37 -4.09 16.74 -11.03
C PRO A 37 -2.79 16.18 -10.43
N ARG A 38 -1.77 17.03 -10.33
CA ARG A 38 -0.56 16.71 -9.56
C ARG A 38 -0.88 16.66 -8.08
N PHE A 39 -0.25 15.73 -7.38
CA PHE A 39 -0.45 15.60 -5.93
C PHE A 39 0.75 15.01 -5.23
N ASN A 40 0.83 15.32 -3.95
CA ASN A 40 1.69 14.66 -2.98
C ASN A 40 0.91 14.61 -1.66
N PHE A 41 0.58 13.42 -1.19
CA PHE A 41 -0.08 13.24 0.09
C PHE A 41 0.45 12.01 0.81
N THR A 42 0.35 12.05 2.14
CA THR A 42 0.92 11.06 3.04
C THR A 42 -0.13 10.60 4.04
N VAL A 43 -0.14 9.30 4.30
CA VAL A 43 -0.93 8.66 5.37
C VAL A 43 0.03 8.01 6.34
N ASN A 44 -0.18 8.26 7.64
CA ASN A 44 0.59 7.66 8.71
C ASN A 44 -0.26 6.58 9.39
N LEU A 45 0.10 5.32 9.19
CA LEU A 45 -0.51 4.21 9.90
C LEU A 45 0.27 3.99 11.19
N ARG A 46 -0.40 4.07 12.34
CA ARG A 46 0.22 3.92 13.65
C ARG A 46 -0.29 2.66 14.33
N GLN A 47 0.61 1.92 14.96
CA GLN A 47 0.28 0.67 15.66
C GLN A 47 -0.51 -0.32 14.79
N THR A 48 -0.24 -0.33 13.48
CA THR A 48 -0.84 -1.28 12.55
C THR A 48 -0.09 -2.61 12.59
N ALA A 49 -0.77 -3.69 12.22
CA ALA A 49 -0.18 -5.01 12.10
C ALA A 49 0.94 -5.03 11.05
N GLN A 50 2.13 -5.52 11.39
CA GLN A 50 3.18 -5.76 10.38
C GLN A 50 2.75 -6.89 9.43
N ARG A 51 2.49 -6.54 8.18
CA ARG A 51 1.96 -7.43 7.15
C ARG A 51 2.19 -6.85 5.76
N GLU A 52 1.74 -7.58 4.74
CA GLU A 52 1.95 -7.23 3.35
C GLU A 52 1.39 -5.85 3.01
N LEU A 53 2.14 -5.12 2.18
CA LEU A 53 1.87 -3.73 1.81
C LEU A 53 0.46 -3.55 1.21
N ILE A 54 -0.09 -4.56 0.52
CA ILE A 54 -1.45 -4.53 -0.01
C ILE A 54 -2.53 -4.37 1.08
N LEU A 55 -2.32 -4.93 2.27
CA LEU A 55 -3.25 -4.80 3.39
C LEU A 55 -3.06 -3.47 4.13
N LEU A 56 -1.85 -2.89 4.08
CA LEU A 56 -1.58 -1.54 4.57
C LEU A 56 -2.16 -0.48 3.64
N LEU A 57 -2.14 -0.72 2.32
CA LEU A 57 -2.84 0.09 1.33
C LEU A 57 -4.34 0.15 1.59
N GLN A 58 -4.95 -0.98 1.96
CA GLN A 58 -6.37 -1.01 2.36
C GLN A 58 -6.62 -0.11 3.58
N GLU A 59 -5.81 -0.23 4.64
CA GLU A 59 -5.96 0.65 5.81
C GLU A 59 -5.75 2.12 5.47
N ALA A 60 -4.80 2.45 4.60
CA ALA A 60 -4.58 3.81 4.17
C ALA A 60 -5.76 4.38 3.36
N ALA A 61 -6.41 3.57 2.53
CA ALA A 61 -7.60 3.96 1.79
C ALA A 61 -8.83 4.18 2.70
N GLU A 62 -8.95 3.40 3.78
CA GLU A 62 -9.98 3.61 4.82
C GLU A 62 -9.70 4.85 5.67
N ALA A 63 -8.42 5.14 5.95
CA ALA A 63 -8.01 6.31 6.74
C ALA A 63 -8.10 7.62 5.95
N ASP A 64 -7.75 7.60 4.65
CA ASP A 64 -7.83 8.74 3.75
C ASP A 64 -8.31 8.28 2.36
N GLY A 65 -9.52 8.67 1.98
CA GLY A 65 -10.13 8.28 0.70
C GLY A 65 -9.35 8.72 -0.55
N ARG A 66 -8.37 9.63 -0.42
CA ARG A 66 -7.43 9.95 -1.51
C ARG A 66 -6.50 8.79 -1.82
N PHE A 67 -6.19 7.93 -0.86
CA PHE A 67 -5.38 6.73 -1.06
C PHE A 67 -6.16 5.58 -1.73
N ASN A 68 -7.34 5.84 -2.32
CA ASN A 68 -8.02 4.82 -3.12
C ASN A 68 -7.07 4.25 -4.18
N PHE A 69 -7.11 2.94 -4.39
CA PHE A 69 -6.18 2.28 -5.29
C PHE A 69 -6.82 1.17 -6.12
N THR A 70 -6.14 0.78 -7.18
CA THR A 70 -6.46 -0.39 -8.01
C THR A 70 -5.18 -1.15 -8.27
N VAL A 71 -5.27 -2.48 -8.22
CA VAL A 71 -4.13 -3.37 -8.51
C VAL A 71 -4.46 -4.29 -9.68
N SER A 72 -3.41 -4.64 -10.43
CA SER A 72 -3.46 -5.65 -11.48
C SER A 72 -2.52 -6.79 -11.12
N TYR A 73 -2.99 -8.02 -11.31
CA TYR A 73 -2.17 -9.22 -11.08
C TYR A 73 -1.29 -9.51 -12.30
N LEU A 74 0.02 -9.54 -12.09
CA LEU A 74 0.99 -9.94 -13.08
C LEU A 74 1.48 -11.36 -12.76
N LYS A 75 1.26 -12.28 -13.70
CA LYS A 75 1.64 -13.69 -13.54
C LYS A 75 3.12 -13.80 -13.19
N GLY A 76 3.41 -14.41 -12.03
CA GLY A 76 4.77 -14.64 -11.55
C GLY A 76 5.40 -13.48 -10.77
N LEU A 77 4.76 -12.32 -10.70
CA LEU A 77 5.29 -11.13 -10.01
C LEU A 77 4.36 -10.60 -8.90
N GLY A 78 3.08 -10.99 -8.90
CA GLY A 78 2.12 -10.60 -7.87
C GLY A 78 1.26 -9.41 -8.26
N PHE A 79 0.70 -8.73 -7.26
CA PHE A 79 -0.16 -7.56 -7.47
C PHE A 79 0.67 -6.28 -7.59
N PHE A 80 0.46 -5.53 -8.66
CA PHE A 80 1.07 -4.22 -8.88
C PHE A 80 0.01 -3.13 -8.82
N VAL A 81 0.38 -1.99 -8.25
CA VAL A 81 -0.48 -0.81 -8.25
C VAL A 81 -0.63 -0.28 -9.66
N GLU A 82 -1.86 -0.25 -10.13
CA GLU A 82 -2.23 0.30 -11.43
C GLU A 82 -2.73 1.74 -11.30
N LYS A 83 -3.45 2.04 -10.20
CA LYS A 83 -4.09 3.34 -9.99
C LYS A 83 -4.00 3.76 -8.53
N ILE A 84 -3.74 5.03 -8.26
CA ILE A 84 -3.95 5.69 -6.95
C ILE A 84 -4.63 7.03 -7.18
N ASN A 85 -5.61 7.39 -6.35
CA ASN A 85 -6.31 8.67 -6.40
C ASN A 85 -6.85 9.00 -7.81
N HIS A 86 -7.51 8.02 -8.43
CA HIS A 86 -8.00 8.08 -9.81
C HIS A 86 -6.95 8.24 -10.93
N GLN A 87 -5.64 8.21 -10.61
CA GLN A 87 -4.55 8.34 -11.59
C GLN A 87 -3.93 6.98 -11.93
N VAL A 88 -4.04 6.57 -13.20
CA VAL A 88 -3.61 5.27 -13.73
C VAL A 88 -2.20 5.29 -14.35
N GLY A 89 -1.33 4.34 -14.05
CA GLY A 89 -0.11 4.17 -14.84
C GLY A 89 -0.48 3.85 -16.29
N ASP A 90 -0.09 4.68 -17.26
CA ASP A 90 -0.50 4.53 -18.67
C ASP A 90 0.71 4.46 -19.59
N TRP A 91 1.16 3.22 -19.85
CA TRP A 91 2.31 3.00 -20.73
C TRP A 91 2.06 3.47 -22.17
N ALA A 92 0.83 3.31 -22.67
CA ALA A 92 0.48 3.62 -24.05
C ALA A 92 0.42 5.14 -24.30
N LYS A 93 -0.03 5.91 -23.31
CA LYS A 93 -0.22 7.36 -23.43
C LYS A 93 1.04 8.17 -23.14
N ASP A 94 1.67 7.94 -22.00
CA ASP A 94 2.75 8.79 -21.49
C ASP A 94 3.94 8.00 -20.93
N ARG A 95 3.96 6.68 -21.16
CA ARG A 95 4.95 5.75 -20.64
C ARG A 95 5.08 5.81 -19.12
N SER A 96 3.98 6.10 -18.41
CA SER A 96 3.98 6.17 -16.96
C SER A 96 3.59 4.86 -16.28
N TRP A 97 4.11 4.66 -15.08
CA TRP A 97 3.73 3.58 -14.18
C TRP A 97 3.86 4.02 -12.72
N TRP A 98 3.18 3.32 -11.81
CA TRP A 98 3.37 3.50 -10.38
C TRP A 98 4.59 2.71 -9.93
N HIS A 99 5.59 3.44 -9.45
CA HIS A 99 6.81 2.88 -8.89
C HIS A 99 6.72 2.87 -7.36
N THR A 100 7.06 1.74 -6.73
CA THR A 100 6.98 1.58 -5.28
C THR A 100 8.38 1.38 -4.72
N TYR A 101 8.78 2.19 -3.74
CA TYR A 101 10.11 2.12 -3.12
C TYR A 101 10.08 2.60 -1.68
N SER A 102 11.10 2.23 -0.91
CA SER A 102 11.30 2.72 0.44
C SER A 102 12.28 3.89 0.45
N GLU A 103 11.99 4.92 1.23
CA GLU A 103 12.92 6.03 1.47
C GLU A 103 14.00 5.71 2.50
N GLN A 104 13.94 4.54 3.14
CA GLN A 104 14.96 4.16 4.12
C GLN A 104 16.33 3.93 3.44
N PRO A 105 17.42 4.49 4.00
CA PRO A 105 18.75 4.30 3.44
C PRO A 105 19.11 2.82 3.31
N GLY A 106 19.51 2.40 2.11
CA GLY A 106 19.86 1.01 1.81
C GLY A 106 18.70 0.14 1.33
N TYR A 107 17.45 0.60 1.47
CA TYR A 107 16.30 -0.01 0.82
C TYR A 107 16.14 0.61 -0.57
N GLY A 108 16.01 -0.24 -1.59
CA GLY A 108 15.92 0.16 -3.00
C GLY A 108 14.47 0.22 -3.50
N ALA A 109 14.32 0.15 -4.83
CA ALA A 109 13.03 -0.12 -5.44
C ALA A 109 12.50 -1.49 -4.98
N HIS A 110 11.20 -1.58 -4.69
CA HIS A 110 10.56 -2.86 -4.44
C HIS A 110 10.24 -3.51 -5.77
N CYS A 111 10.89 -4.65 -6.02
CA CYS A 111 10.73 -5.42 -7.26
C CYS A 111 9.64 -6.48 -7.15
N GLU A 112 9.13 -6.67 -5.94
CA GLU A 112 8.04 -7.58 -5.64
C GLU A 112 6.72 -6.81 -5.67
N GLY A 113 5.63 -7.50 -6.02
CA GLY A 113 4.30 -6.93 -5.91
C GLY A 113 3.95 -6.53 -4.47
N VAL A 114 2.98 -5.62 -4.33
CA VAL A 114 2.51 -5.15 -3.01
C VAL A 114 1.94 -6.26 -2.12
N SER A 115 1.65 -7.42 -2.70
CA SER A 115 1.19 -8.62 -2.00
C SER A 115 2.29 -9.48 -1.38
N SER A 116 3.56 -9.12 -1.55
CA SER A 116 4.71 -9.90 -1.07
C SER A 116 5.62 -9.10 -0.14
N TYR A 117 5.73 -7.80 -0.42
CA TYR A 117 6.55 -6.92 0.38
C TYR A 117 5.88 -6.56 1.72
N VAL A 118 6.64 -6.69 2.82
CA VAL A 118 6.22 -6.39 4.19
C VAL A 118 7.12 -5.30 4.75
N PRO A 119 6.60 -4.09 5.03
CA PRO A 119 7.40 -2.99 5.57
C PRO A 119 7.88 -3.24 7.01
N ASP A 120 9.02 -2.63 7.35
CA ASP A 120 9.57 -2.59 8.69
C ASP A 120 8.98 -1.45 9.55
N HIS A 121 9.21 -1.51 10.86
CA HIS A 121 8.79 -0.44 11.77
C HIS A 121 9.46 0.90 11.40
N LYS A 122 8.64 1.95 11.29
CA LYS A 122 9.00 3.32 10.88
C LYS A 122 9.49 3.41 9.44
N GLU A 123 9.08 2.48 8.59
CA GLU A 123 9.35 2.57 7.16
C GLU A 123 8.47 3.60 6.47
N SER A 124 9.08 4.31 5.51
CA SER A 124 8.41 5.25 4.62
C SER A 124 8.40 4.66 3.21
N VAL A 125 7.23 4.20 2.78
CA VAL A 125 7.02 3.63 1.45
C VAL A 125 6.38 4.68 0.55
N VAL A 126 6.97 4.88 -0.61
CA VAL A 126 6.51 5.85 -1.61
C VAL A 126 5.98 5.13 -2.83
N PHE A 127 4.80 5.57 -3.27
CA PHE A 127 4.20 5.26 -4.56
C PHE A 127 4.34 6.50 -5.44
N LEU A 128 5.23 6.45 -6.42
CA LEU A 128 5.49 7.53 -7.35
C LEU A 128 4.99 7.16 -8.74
N LEU A 129 4.01 7.92 -9.25
CA LEU A 129 3.67 7.89 -10.66
C LEU A 129 4.75 8.64 -11.44
N THR A 130 5.51 7.91 -12.24
CA THR A 130 6.66 8.41 -13.00
C THR A 130 6.65 7.84 -14.41
N ASN A 131 7.29 8.54 -15.35
CA ASN A 131 7.64 8.04 -16.68
C ASN A 131 9.16 7.96 -16.90
N ARG A 132 9.93 8.09 -15.81
CA ARG A 132 11.39 8.00 -15.79
C ARG A 132 11.81 6.84 -14.92
N THR A 133 12.82 6.11 -15.37
CA THR A 133 13.48 5.10 -14.54
C THR A 133 14.21 5.82 -13.41
N LEU A 134 13.77 5.61 -12.17
CA LEU A 134 14.53 6.06 -11.01
C LEU A 134 15.81 5.21 -10.91
N SER A 135 16.95 5.84 -10.67
CA SER A 135 18.22 5.15 -10.40
C SER A 135 18.27 4.64 -8.95
N LEU A 136 17.18 4.02 -8.51
CA LEU A 136 17.11 3.22 -7.29
C LEU A 136 17.29 1.78 -7.77
N SER A 137 18.30 1.08 -7.25
CA SER A 137 18.66 -0.33 -7.48
C SER A 137 17.71 -1.09 -8.44
N ARG A 138 18.15 -1.32 -9.68
CA ARG A 138 17.30 -1.88 -10.75
C ARG A 138 16.65 -3.19 -10.33
N CYS A 139 15.33 -3.28 -10.51
CA CYS A 139 14.66 -4.56 -10.63
C CYS A 139 15.15 -5.26 -11.91
N PRO A 140 15.40 -6.58 -11.87
CA PRO A 140 15.69 -7.32 -13.09
C PRO A 140 14.54 -7.10 -14.08
N GLN A 141 14.89 -6.84 -15.33
CA GLN A 141 13.90 -6.54 -16.37
C GLN A 141 12.95 -7.74 -16.54
N VAL A 142 11.66 -7.46 -16.52
CA VAL A 142 10.61 -8.37 -16.99
C VAL A 142 10.48 -8.21 -18.50
#